data_AF-A0A1A6HLK3-F1
#
_entry.id   AF-A0A1A6HLK3-F1
#
_cell.length_a   1.000
_cell.length_b   1.000
_cell.length_c   1.000
_cell.angle_alpha   90.00
_cell.angle_beta   90.00
_cell.angle_gamma   90.00
#
_symmetry.space_group_name_H-M   'P 1'
#
loop_
_entity.id
_entity.type
_entity.pdbx_description
1 polymer ?
#
loop_
_entity_poly.entity_id
_entity_poly.type
_entity_poly.pdbx_seq_one_letter_code
_entity_poly.pdbx_strand_id
1 'polypeptide(L)'
;WSLPEVLVETAAAPLAKGQASWGRALPHFRFPAQTAPAMTATLRPYLSAVRATLQAALCLENFSSQVVERHNKPEVEVRSSKELLLQPVTISRNEKEKVLIEGSINSVRVSIAVKQGYDISFLITNFHTEQMYKHKLVDFVIHFMEEIDKEISEMKLSVNARARIVAEEFLKNF
;
A
#
# COMPACT_ATOMS: atom_id res chain seq x y z
N TRP A 1 26.61 21.20 28.32
CA TRP A 1 26.64 22.26 27.30
C TRP A 1 26.16 21.63 26.00
N SER A 2 24.84 21.57 25.93
CA SER A 2 24.01 21.06 24.84
C SER A 2 23.84 22.13 23.77
N LEU A 3 23.80 21.72 22.49
CA LEU A 3 23.14 22.31 21.31
C LEU A 3 23.83 21.74 20.03
N PRO A 4 23.17 21.65 18.86
CA PRO A 4 21.90 20.94 18.57
C PRO A 4 21.97 20.09 17.27
N GLU A 5 20.93 19.28 17.04
CA GLU A 5 20.65 18.57 15.78
C GLU A 5 20.56 19.52 14.59
N VAL A 6 21.23 19.18 13.48
CA VAL A 6 21.08 19.84 12.18
C VAL A 6 20.11 18.99 11.33
N LEU A 7 18.90 19.52 11.16
CA LEU A 7 17.95 19.08 10.14
C LEU A 7 18.52 19.36 8.75
N VAL A 8 18.68 18.32 7.94
CA VAL A 8 19.02 18.45 6.51
C VAL A 8 17.72 18.47 5.71
N GLU A 9 17.21 19.67 5.43
CA GLU A 9 16.21 19.88 4.39
C GLU A 9 16.92 20.08 3.04
N THR A 10 16.85 19.08 2.15
CA THR A 10 17.23 19.25 0.75
C THR A 10 16.08 19.94 0.00
N ALA A 11 16.15 21.26 -0.11
CA ALA A 11 15.31 22.03 -1.01
C ALA A 11 15.83 21.92 -2.45
N ALA A 12 15.09 21.23 -3.32
CA ALA A 12 15.31 21.25 -4.76
C ALA A 12 14.68 22.52 -5.36
N ALA A 13 15.52 23.37 -5.95
CA ALA A 13 15.09 24.55 -6.71
C ALA A 13 14.47 24.18 -8.06
N PRO A 14 13.57 25.01 -8.60
CA PRO A 14 13.43 25.15 -10.05
C PRO A 14 13.80 26.56 -10.50
N LEU A 15 14.77 26.61 -11.40
CA LEU A 15 15.19 27.77 -12.17
C LEU A 15 14.42 27.77 -13.50
N ALA A 16 13.61 28.79 -13.77
CA ALA A 16 13.36 29.28 -15.14
C ALA A 16 12.76 30.69 -15.11
N LYS A 17 13.52 31.64 -15.66
CA LYS A 17 13.14 33.04 -15.89
C LYS A 17 12.25 33.15 -17.13
N GLY A 18 11.24 34.01 -17.07
CA GLY A 18 10.51 34.51 -18.23
C GLY A 18 9.85 35.83 -17.87
N GLN A 19 10.51 36.94 -18.22
CA GLN A 19 9.98 38.30 -18.09
C GLN A 19 8.93 38.57 -19.17
N ALA A 20 7.74 39.00 -18.77
CA ALA A 20 6.85 39.82 -19.60
C ALA A 20 6.21 40.87 -18.69
N SER A 21 6.57 42.13 -18.91
CA SER A 21 5.89 43.29 -18.35
C SER A 21 4.56 43.49 -19.08
N TRP A 22 3.53 44.01 -18.40
CA TRP A 22 2.59 45.06 -18.84
C TRP A 22 1.48 45.24 -17.77
N GLY A 23 1.46 46.41 -17.13
CA GLY A 23 0.23 47.18 -16.88
C GLY A 23 -0.75 46.79 -15.75
N ARG A 24 -0.78 47.66 -14.72
CA ARG A 24 -1.88 48.01 -13.79
C ARG A 24 -2.19 47.04 -12.64
N ALA A 25 -2.07 47.61 -11.44
CA ALA A 25 -2.56 47.05 -10.18
C ALA A 25 -4.08 46.89 -10.20
N LEU A 26 -4.56 45.68 -9.90
CA LEU A 26 -5.93 45.37 -9.54
C LEU A 26 -5.97 44.92 -8.07
N PRO A 27 -7.04 45.22 -7.33
CA PRO A 27 -7.10 45.04 -5.88
C PRO A 27 -7.08 43.55 -5.50
N HIS A 28 -6.50 43.28 -4.34
CA HIS A 28 -6.33 41.96 -3.72
C HIS A 28 -7.59 41.08 -3.77
N PHE A 29 -7.71 40.26 -4.81
CA PHE A 29 -8.47 39.02 -4.76
C PHE A 29 -7.56 37.95 -4.16
N ARG A 30 -7.67 37.76 -2.84
CA ARG A 30 -7.10 36.60 -2.15
C ARG A 30 -7.97 35.41 -2.53
N PHE A 31 -7.52 34.59 -3.47
CA PHE A 31 -8.11 33.27 -3.68
C PHE A 31 -8.07 32.53 -2.33
N PRO A 32 -9.19 31.98 -1.83
CA PRO A 32 -9.13 31.11 -0.67
C PRO A 32 -8.25 29.92 -1.07
N ALA A 33 -7.20 29.67 -0.31
CA ALA A 33 -6.44 28.43 -0.42
C ALA A 33 -7.45 27.31 -0.24
N GLN A 34 -7.77 26.60 -1.32
CA GLN A 34 -8.58 25.40 -1.25
C GLN A 34 -7.81 24.42 -0.36
N THR A 35 -8.28 24.25 0.87
CA THR A 35 -7.89 23.12 1.70
C THR A 35 -8.41 21.88 1.01
N ALA A 36 -7.55 21.24 0.23
CA ALA A 36 -7.85 19.95 -0.38
C ALA A 36 -8.30 18.97 0.72
N PRO A 37 -9.31 18.11 0.46
CA PRO A 37 -9.82 17.20 1.47
C PRO A 37 -8.69 16.25 1.89
N ALA A 38 -8.30 16.31 3.17
CA ALA A 38 -7.12 15.65 3.73
C ALA A 38 -7.14 14.10 3.66
N MET A 39 -8.23 13.49 3.19
CA MET A 39 -8.43 12.04 3.17
C MET A 39 -7.80 11.33 1.95
N THR A 40 -7.70 11.98 0.79
CA THR A 40 -7.10 11.36 -0.43
C THR A 40 -5.59 11.63 -0.56
N ALA A 41 -5.07 12.61 0.16
CA ALA A 41 -3.66 13.01 0.10
C ALA A 41 -2.69 11.96 0.67
N THR A 42 -3.14 11.08 1.58
CA THR A 42 -2.29 10.11 2.28
C THR A 42 -2.23 8.73 1.60
N LEU A 43 -3.14 8.43 0.66
CA LEU A 43 -3.19 7.13 -0.01
C LEU A 43 -1.99 6.92 -0.94
N ARG A 44 -1.67 7.93 -1.75
CA ARG A 44 -0.57 7.85 -2.72
C ARG A 44 0.81 7.66 -2.06
N PRO A 45 1.18 8.43 -1.01
CA PRO A 45 2.42 8.17 -0.26
C PRO A 45 2.45 6.79 0.40
N TYR A 46 1.32 6.33 0.93
CA TYR A 46 1.20 5.01 1.54
C TYR A 46 1.47 3.87 0.54
N LEU A 47 0.78 3.88 -0.60
CA LEU A 47 0.98 2.89 -1.66
C LEU A 47 2.39 2.96 -2.26
N SER A 48 2.96 4.16 -2.37
CA SER A 48 4.35 4.35 -2.81
C SER A 48 5.35 3.71 -1.84
N ALA A 49 5.14 3.85 -0.53
CA ALA A 49 5.98 3.21 0.49
C ALA A 49 5.85 1.69 0.42
N VAL A 50 4.62 1.16 0.35
CA VAL A 50 4.37 -0.29 0.21
C VAL A 50 5.04 -0.85 -1.05
N ARG A 51 4.90 -0.16 -2.19
CA ARG A 51 5.54 -0.54 -3.45
C ARG A 51 7.06 -0.63 -3.33
N ALA A 52 7.69 0.40 -2.77
CA ALA A 52 9.14 0.42 -2.59
C ALA A 52 9.62 -0.71 -1.69
N THR A 53 8.92 -0.97 -0.58
CA THR A 53 9.25 -2.06 0.34
C THR A 53 9.04 -3.43 -0.29
N LEU A 54 7.95 -3.65 -1.04
CA LEU A 54 7.74 -4.90 -1.77
C LEU A 54 8.80 -5.14 -2.85
N GLN A 55 9.22 -4.08 -3.55
CA GLN A 55 10.28 -4.19 -4.56
C GLN A 55 11.64 -4.57 -3.95
N ALA A 56 11.91 -4.14 -2.72
CA ALA A 56 13.08 -4.55 -1.96
C ALA A 56 12.94 -5.98 -1.40
N ALA A 57 11.75 -6.35 -0.90
CA ALA A 57 11.49 -7.64 -0.28
C ALA A 57 11.41 -8.80 -1.29
N LEU A 58 10.94 -8.56 -2.51
CA LEU A 58 10.79 -9.59 -3.57
C LEU A 58 12.10 -9.90 -4.32
N CYS A 59 13.23 -9.77 -3.64
CA CYS A 59 14.54 -10.26 -4.10
C CYS A 59 14.72 -11.69 -3.56
N LEU A 60 13.88 -12.61 -4.07
CA LEU A 60 13.84 -14.00 -3.63
C LEU A 60 14.79 -14.88 -4.45
N GLU A 61 15.39 -15.84 -3.77
CA GLU A 61 16.26 -16.85 -4.38
C GLU A 61 15.79 -18.26 -3.99
N ASN A 62 16.05 -19.24 -4.86
CA ASN A 62 15.76 -20.62 -4.54
C ASN A 62 16.71 -21.11 -3.44
N PHE A 63 16.15 -21.52 -2.30
CA PHE A 63 16.91 -21.95 -1.13
C PHE A 63 16.38 -23.29 -0.60
N SER A 64 17.26 -24.30 -0.53
CA SER A 64 16.92 -25.61 0.01
C SER A 64 16.87 -25.58 1.53
N SER A 65 15.95 -26.35 2.14
CA SER A 65 15.80 -26.35 3.60
C SER A 65 17.06 -26.89 4.29
N GLN A 66 17.55 -26.19 5.31
CA GLN A 66 18.69 -26.63 6.11
C GLN A 66 18.31 -27.69 7.16
N VAL A 67 17.02 -27.79 7.52
CA VAL A 67 16.54 -28.66 8.60
C VAL A 67 16.10 -30.03 8.08
N VAL A 68 15.52 -30.07 6.88
CA VAL A 68 14.99 -31.31 6.31
C VAL A 68 15.62 -31.54 4.95
N GLU A 69 16.36 -32.65 4.82
CA GLU A 69 17.03 -33.01 3.58
C GLU A 69 16.05 -33.12 2.41
N ARG A 70 16.43 -32.59 1.24
CA ARG A 70 15.68 -32.67 -0.02
C ARG A 70 14.29 -31.99 0.01
N HIS A 71 14.02 -31.14 0.99
CA HIS A 71 12.82 -30.31 1.03
C HIS A 71 13.12 -28.85 0.67
N ASN A 72 12.15 -28.21 0.00
CA ASN A 72 12.10 -26.76 -0.17
C ASN A 72 10.79 -26.28 0.45
N LYS A 73 10.88 -25.45 1.49
CA LYS A 73 9.75 -24.92 2.25
C LYS A 73 9.87 -23.39 2.33
N PRO A 74 8.76 -22.65 2.31
CA PRO A 74 8.80 -21.20 2.50
C PRO A 74 9.34 -20.89 3.91
N GLU A 75 10.54 -20.32 3.98
CA GLU A 75 11.25 -20.06 5.25
C GLU A 75 10.48 -19.06 6.12
N VAL A 76 9.74 -18.12 5.52
CA VAL A 76 8.90 -17.15 6.25
C VAL A 76 7.79 -17.81 7.09
N GLU A 77 7.32 -19.00 6.68
CA GLU A 77 6.29 -19.78 7.37
C GLU A 77 6.91 -20.76 8.38
N VAL A 78 8.00 -21.44 8.01
CA VAL A 78 8.61 -22.46 8.87
C VAL A 78 9.40 -21.84 10.02
N ARG A 79 10.10 -20.72 9.76
CA ARG A 79 10.86 -19.94 10.77
C ARG A 79 11.86 -20.75 11.60
N SER A 80 12.37 -21.86 11.04
CA SER A 80 13.36 -22.68 11.72
C SER A 80 14.73 -22.02 11.78
N SER A 81 15.08 -21.29 10.72
CA SER A 81 16.38 -20.63 10.54
C SER A 81 16.19 -19.12 10.62
N LYS A 82 16.63 -18.51 11.72
CA LYS A 82 16.44 -17.06 11.98
C LYS A 82 17.33 -16.19 11.09
N GLU A 83 18.47 -16.73 10.65
CA GLU A 83 19.40 -16.09 9.73
C GLU A 83 18.82 -15.91 8.32
N LEU A 84 17.78 -16.67 7.97
CA LEU A 84 17.09 -16.58 6.69
C LEU A 84 15.89 -15.62 6.71
N LEU A 85 15.53 -15.12 7.90
CA LEU A 85 14.41 -14.20 8.09
C LEU A 85 14.90 -12.75 8.08
N LEU A 86 14.21 -11.92 7.32
CA LEU A 86 14.40 -10.47 7.37
C LEU A 86 13.57 -9.87 8.50
N GLN A 87 13.97 -8.68 8.95
CA GLN A 87 13.20 -7.93 9.93
C GLN A 87 11.80 -7.61 9.38
N PRO A 88 10.71 -7.99 10.06
CA PRO A 88 9.36 -7.61 9.65
C PRO A 88 9.19 -6.09 9.60
N VAL A 89 8.57 -5.60 8.54
CA VAL A 89 8.31 -4.16 8.34
C VAL A 89 6.81 -3.93 8.33
N THR A 90 6.33 -2.99 9.13
CA THR A 90 4.92 -2.56 9.12
C THR A 90 4.82 -1.16 8.55
N ILE A 91 3.94 -0.98 7.57
CA ILE A 91 3.61 0.32 6.99
C ILE A 91 2.15 0.59 7.31
N SER A 92 1.88 1.63 8.10
CA SER A 92 0.54 2.02 8.49
C SER A 92 0.17 3.36 7.87
N ARG A 93 -1.01 3.44 7.27
CA ARG A 93 -1.62 4.72 6.87
C ARG A 93 -2.37 5.36 8.03
N ASN A 94 -3.02 4.53 8.85
CA ASN A 94 -3.79 4.89 10.03
C ASN A 94 -3.87 3.63 10.93
N GLU A 95 -4.56 3.71 12.07
CA GLU A 95 -4.61 2.60 13.05
C GLU A 95 -5.24 1.31 12.50
N LYS A 96 -6.09 1.43 11.48
CA LYS A 96 -6.84 0.33 10.87
C LYS A 96 -6.19 -0.20 9.58
N GLU A 97 -5.69 0.70 8.72
CA GLU A 97 -5.08 0.33 7.43
C GLU A 97 -3.56 0.22 7.60
N LYS A 98 -3.07 -1.02 7.61
CA LYS A 98 -1.65 -1.35 7.75
C LYS A 98 -1.29 -2.55 6.89
N VAL A 99 -0.07 -2.56 6.36
CA VAL A 99 0.52 -3.75 5.73
C VAL A 99 1.70 -4.20 6.58
N LEU A 100 1.72 -5.47 6.93
CA LEU A 100 2.87 -6.15 7.51
C LEU A 100 3.55 -6.96 6.41
N ILE A 101 4.83 -6.71 6.19
CA ILE A 101 5.67 -7.41 5.21
C ILE A 101 6.73 -8.19 5.98
N GLU A 102 6.69 -9.50 5.83
CA GLU A 102 7.63 -10.43 6.42
C GLU A 102 8.43 -11.07 5.30
N GLY A 103 9.72 -10.74 5.22
CA GLY A 103 10.62 -11.27 4.19
C GLY A 103 11.45 -12.44 4.70
N SER A 104 11.83 -13.32 3.78
CA SER A 104 12.86 -14.33 3.97
C SER A 104 13.65 -14.50 2.66
N ILE A 105 14.65 -15.38 2.66
CA ILE A 105 15.47 -15.66 1.47
C ILE A 105 14.68 -16.19 0.27
N ASN A 106 13.66 -17.04 0.49
CA ASN A 106 12.94 -17.74 -0.58
C ASN A 106 11.44 -17.42 -0.64
N SER A 107 10.93 -16.64 0.31
CA SER A 107 9.51 -16.31 0.40
C SER A 107 9.24 -14.99 1.13
N VAL A 108 8.19 -14.29 0.72
CA VAL A 108 7.66 -13.09 1.37
C VAL A 108 6.20 -13.33 1.74
N ARG A 109 5.82 -12.98 2.96
CA ARG A 109 4.43 -12.89 3.37
C ARG A 109 4.01 -11.42 3.46
N VAL A 110 2.90 -11.09 2.82
CA VAL A 110 2.33 -9.74 2.77
C VAL A 110 0.95 -9.79 3.39
N SER A 111 0.80 -9.28 4.61
CA SER A 111 -0.47 -9.23 5.32
C SER A 111 -1.04 -7.82 5.27
N ILE A 112 -2.21 -7.68 4.68
CA ILE A 112 -2.90 -6.40 4.46
C ILE A 112 -4.10 -6.36 5.39
N ALA A 113 -4.12 -5.40 6.30
CA ALA A 113 -5.27 -5.07 7.12
C ALA A 113 -6.12 -4.01 6.41
N VAL A 114 -7.35 -4.38 6.05
CA VAL A 114 -8.31 -3.52 5.38
C VAL A 114 -9.20 -2.85 6.43
N LYS A 115 -9.71 -1.66 6.11
CA LYS A 115 -10.43 -0.70 6.95
C LYS A 115 -11.53 -1.24 7.89
N GLN A 116 -12.05 -2.45 7.66
CA GLN A 116 -13.18 -3.06 8.36
C GLN A 116 -12.86 -4.37 9.10
N GLY A 117 -11.59 -4.64 9.41
CA GLY A 117 -11.20 -5.86 10.13
C GLY A 117 -11.20 -7.10 9.25
N TYR A 118 -11.16 -6.92 7.92
CA TYR A 118 -10.81 -7.96 6.99
C TYR A 118 -9.30 -7.93 6.80
N ASP A 119 -8.64 -9.04 7.09
CA ASP A 119 -7.22 -9.22 6.88
C ASP A 119 -7.02 -10.26 5.78
N ILE A 120 -6.18 -9.94 4.80
CA ILE A 120 -5.77 -10.88 3.76
C ILE A 120 -4.25 -11.00 3.76
N SER A 121 -3.75 -12.21 3.57
CA SER A 121 -2.32 -12.47 3.48
C SER A 121 -1.97 -13.15 2.18
N PHE A 122 -0.97 -12.62 1.49
CA PHE A 122 -0.36 -13.24 0.32
C PHE A 122 0.95 -13.90 0.72
N LEU A 123 1.17 -15.12 0.24
CA LEU A 123 2.46 -15.80 0.32
C LEU A 123 3.07 -15.85 -1.08
N ILE A 124 4.16 -15.12 -1.27
CA ILE A 124 4.93 -15.08 -2.52
C ILE A 124 6.22 -15.86 -2.29
N THR A 125 6.57 -16.74 -3.22
CA THR A 125 7.77 -17.60 -3.15
C THR A 125 8.65 -17.39 -4.36
N ASN A 126 9.88 -17.90 -4.31
CA ASN A 126 10.82 -17.88 -5.44
C ASN A 126 10.20 -18.44 -6.74
N PHE A 127 9.38 -19.51 -6.64
CA PHE A 127 8.70 -20.10 -7.80
C PHE A 127 7.79 -19.09 -8.53
N HIS A 128 7.14 -18.19 -7.79
CA HIS A 128 6.30 -17.15 -8.39
C HIS A 128 7.13 -16.10 -9.12
N THR A 129 8.28 -15.71 -8.56
CA THR A 129 9.20 -14.75 -9.19
C THR A 129 10.01 -15.34 -10.35
N GLU A 130 10.11 -16.67 -10.42
CA GLU A 130 10.70 -17.41 -11.55
C GLU A 130 9.71 -17.50 -12.73
N GLN A 131 8.42 -17.69 -12.45
CA GLN A 131 7.38 -17.82 -13.48
C GLN A 131 6.80 -16.47 -13.95
N MET A 132 6.78 -15.47 -13.07
CA MET A 132 6.22 -14.15 -13.35
C MET A 132 7.24 -13.05 -13.05
N TYR A 133 7.18 -11.96 -13.80
CA TYR A 133 8.03 -10.82 -13.53
C TYR A 133 7.71 -10.18 -12.18
N LYS A 134 8.72 -10.03 -11.31
CA LYS A 134 8.56 -9.44 -9.97
C LYS A 134 7.85 -8.09 -9.95
N HIS A 135 8.08 -7.23 -10.96
CA HIS A 135 7.43 -5.93 -11.04
C HIS A 135 5.92 -6.05 -11.30
N LYS A 136 5.48 -7.10 -12.02
CA LYS A 136 4.06 -7.40 -12.22
C LYS A 136 3.40 -7.93 -10.95
N LEU A 137 4.14 -8.70 -10.14
CA LEU A 137 3.65 -9.11 -8.81
C LEU A 137 3.47 -7.92 -7.88
N VAL A 138 4.44 -6.98 -7.86
CA VAL A 138 4.31 -5.73 -7.10
C VAL A 138 3.10 -4.93 -7.60
N ASP A 139 2.96 -4.74 -8.91
CA ASP A 139 1.82 -4.04 -9.49
C ASP A 139 0.49 -4.70 -9.13
N PHE A 140 0.41 -6.02 -9.16
CA PHE A 140 -0.76 -6.77 -8.75
C PHE A 140 -1.14 -6.51 -7.29
N VAL A 141 -0.19 -6.56 -6.35
CA VAL A 141 -0.47 -6.30 -4.93
C VAL A 141 -0.95 -4.86 -4.72
N ILE A 142 -0.32 -3.88 -5.36
CA ILE A 142 -0.74 -2.47 -5.27
C ILE A 142 -2.13 -2.27 -5.87
N HIS A 143 -2.38 -2.86 -7.04
CA HIS A 143 -3.69 -2.80 -7.69
C HIS A 143 -4.78 -3.44 -6.83
N PHE A 144 -4.50 -4.62 -6.25
CA PHE A 144 -5.41 -5.28 -5.32
C PHE A 144 -5.77 -4.39 -4.13
N MET A 145 -4.79 -3.70 -3.53
CA MET A 145 -5.01 -2.76 -2.44
C MET A 145 -5.87 -1.55 -2.85
N GLU A 146 -5.81 -1.11 -4.11
CA GLU A 146 -6.60 0.00 -4.62
C GLU A 146 -8.05 -0.41 -4.96
N GLU A 147 -8.25 -1.61 -5.49
CA GLU A 147 -9.56 -2.09 -5.95
C GLU A 147 -10.42 -2.65 -4.82
N ILE A 148 -9.83 -3.27 -3.79
CA ILE A 148 -10.60 -3.91 -2.70
C ILE A 148 -11.55 -2.93 -1.99
N ASP A 149 -11.12 -1.69 -1.78
CA ASP A 149 -11.97 -0.66 -1.14
C ASP A 149 -13.14 -0.25 -2.03
N LYS A 150 -12.94 -0.21 -3.36
CA LYS A 150 -13.98 0.10 -4.34
C LYS A 150 -14.99 -1.04 -4.40
N GLU A 151 -14.50 -2.27 -4.53
CA GLU A 151 -15.35 -3.47 -4.64
C GLU A 151 -16.20 -3.68 -3.37
N ILE A 152 -15.62 -3.50 -2.18
CA ILE A 152 -16.39 -3.53 -0.92
C ILE A 152 -17.48 -2.46 -0.89
N SER A 153 -17.17 -1.26 -1.39
CA SER A 153 -18.14 -0.15 -1.42
C SER A 153 -19.28 -0.44 -2.41
N GLU A 154 -18.96 -0.98 -3.58
CA GLU A 154 -19.94 -1.40 -4.59
C GLU A 154 -20.84 -2.52 -4.09
N MET A 155 -20.27 -3.55 -3.43
CA MET A 155 -21.03 -4.63 -2.83
C MET A 155 -22.02 -4.12 -1.78
N LYS A 156 -21.61 -3.17 -0.91
CA LYS A 156 -22.50 -2.56 0.08
C LYS A 156 -23.66 -1.81 -0.56
N LEU A 157 -23.39 -1.02 -1.61
CA LEU A 157 -24.43 -0.31 -2.34
C LEU A 157 -25.41 -1.27 -3.02
N SER A 158 -24.89 -2.34 -3.64
CA SER A 158 -25.69 -3.38 -4.30
C SER A 158 -26.62 -4.11 -3.32
N VAL A 159 -26.13 -4.49 -2.14
CA VAL A 159 -26.96 -5.12 -1.10
C VAL A 159 -28.05 -4.17 -0.61
N ASN A 160 -27.71 -2.91 -0.32
CA ASN A 160 -28.68 -1.92 0.15
C ASN A 160 -29.76 -1.60 -0.90
N ALA A 161 -29.37 -1.49 -2.17
CA ALA A 161 -30.31 -1.28 -3.27
C ALA A 161 -31.29 -2.46 -3.42
N ARG A 162 -30.77 -3.69 -3.41
CA ARG A 162 -31.61 -4.90 -3.47
C ARG A 162 -32.52 -5.03 -2.26
N ALA A 163 -32.03 -4.77 -1.06
CA ALA A 163 -32.84 -4.81 0.16
C ALA A 163 -34.02 -3.82 0.11
N ARG A 164 -33.78 -2.62 -0.44
CA ARG A 164 -34.86 -1.63 -0.64
C ARG A 164 -35.92 -2.13 -1.61
N ILE A 165 -35.51 -2.65 -2.77
CA ILE A 165 -36.44 -3.17 -3.78
C ILE A 165 -37.30 -4.31 -3.20
N VAL A 166 -36.68 -5.24 -2.46
CA VAL A 166 -37.40 -6.35 -1.81
C VAL A 166 -38.41 -5.84 -0.78
N ALA A 167 -38.04 -4.85 0.03
CA ALA A 167 -38.94 -4.27 1.03
C ALA A 167 -40.12 -3.52 0.39
N GLU A 168 -39.86 -2.72 -0.65
CA GLU A 168 -40.90 -2.01 -1.40
C GLU A 168 -41.89 -2.99 -2.05
N GLU A 169 -41.39 -4.06 -2.66
CA GLU A 169 -42.24 -5.05 -3.33
C GLU A 169 -43.07 -5.86 -2.33
N PHE A 170 -42.51 -6.18 -1.16
CA PHE A 170 -43.25 -6.85 -0.10
C PHE A 170 -44.40 -5.98 0.43
N LEU A 171 -44.16 -4.69 0.64
CA LEU A 171 -45.15 -3.75 1.19
C LEU A 171 -46.28 -3.40 0.21
N LYS A 172 -46.07 -3.51 -1.11
CA LYS A 172 -47.14 -3.30 -2.11
C LYS A 172 -48.26 -4.35 -2.06
N ASN A 173 -47.99 -5.50 -1.43
CA ASN A 173 -48.93 -6.61 -1.35
C ASN A 173 -49.81 -6.58 -0.08
N PHE A 174 -49.73 -5.51 0.71
CA PHE A 174 -50.59 -5.22 1.87
C PHE A 174 -51.41 -3.94 1.60
#